data_AF-A0A934UTK1-F1
#
_entry.id   AF-A0A934UTK1-F1
#
_cell.length_a   1.000
_cell.length_b   1.000
_cell.length_c   1.000
_cell.angle_alpha   90.00
_cell.angle_beta   90.00
_cell.angle_gamma   90.00
#
_symmetry.space_group_name_H-M   'P 1'
#
loop_
_entity.id
_entity.type
_entity.pdbx_description
1 polymer ?
#
loop_
_entity_poly.entity_id
_entity_poly.type
_entity_poly.pdbx_seq_one_letter_code
_entity_poly.pdbx_strand_id
1 'polypeptide(L)'
;MEKKALVRVGGLLATVTLALGMTACSGGQSVAEACKIADDAMNDVTSEAQANANELMQSMTEEGGEVDFAAAFEPVTAGLEKAQEEVTNEEVSAALDKFATEYQGFVEIISGFEIPDMSNIDYSDPNAMAEIEAFQAEAQQLSTDMQERATSMTEAGKEMQELCNAG
;
A
#
# COMPACT_ATOMS: atom_id res chain seq x y z
N MET A 1 9.91 -38.13 50.69
CA MET A 1 9.45 -39.40 50.07
C MET A 1 7.92 -39.44 50.17
N GLU A 2 7.27 -40.11 49.21
CA GLU A 2 5.81 -40.35 49.07
C GLU A 2 5.01 -39.21 48.39
N LYS A 3 4.66 -39.30 47.10
CA LYS A 3 3.68 -40.16 46.37
C LYS A 3 2.21 -39.74 46.55
N LYS A 4 1.58 -39.30 45.44
CA LYS A 4 0.22 -39.63 44.93
C LYS A 4 -0.05 -38.74 43.70
N ALA A 5 0.10 -39.22 42.46
CA ALA A 5 -0.83 -40.06 41.70
C ALA A 5 -2.15 -39.35 41.35
N LEU A 6 -2.37 -39.07 40.06
CA LEU A 6 -3.59 -39.43 39.32
C LEU A 6 -3.47 -39.05 37.84
N VAL A 7 -3.10 -40.05 37.06
CA VAL A 7 -3.46 -40.17 35.64
C VAL A 7 -4.96 -40.48 35.59
N ARG A 8 -5.76 -39.77 34.76
CA ARG A 8 -6.73 -40.34 33.79
C ARG A 8 -7.77 -39.33 33.27
N VAL A 9 -7.86 -39.28 31.93
CA VAL A 9 -9.08 -39.11 31.08
C VAL A 9 -9.66 -37.70 31.03
N GLY A 10 -9.98 -37.09 29.89
CA GLY A 10 -10.01 -37.45 28.46
C GLY A 10 -10.06 -36.12 27.68
N GLY A 11 -9.49 -36.03 26.48
CA GLY A 11 -10.11 -36.55 25.27
C GLY A 11 -10.67 -35.38 24.46
N LEU A 12 -9.87 -34.84 23.55
CA LEU A 12 -10.26 -34.40 22.21
C LEU A 12 -8.98 -34.07 21.44
N LEU A 13 -8.55 -35.05 20.66
CA LEU A 13 -7.78 -34.85 19.45
C LEU A 13 -8.59 -33.89 18.57
N ALA A 14 -8.17 -32.63 18.46
CA ALA A 14 -8.44 -31.82 17.28
C ALA A 14 -7.19 -31.87 16.42
N THR A 15 -6.93 -33.05 15.85
CA THR A 15 -6.17 -33.16 14.61
C THR A 15 -6.96 -32.40 13.55
N VAL A 16 -6.72 -31.10 13.41
CA VAL A 16 -7.04 -30.39 12.18
C VAL A 16 -6.14 -31.03 11.14
N THR A 17 -6.78 -31.91 10.40
CA THR A 17 -6.20 -32.63 9.30
C THR A 17 -6.06 -31.57 8.21
N LEU A 18 -4.93 -30.87 8.16
CA LEU A 18 -4.59 -30.00 7.02
C LEU A 18 -4.19 -30.91 5.85
N ALA A 19 -5.13 -31.77 5.44
CA ALA A 19 -5.11 -32.50 4.19
C ALA A 19 -5.83 -31.64 3.15
N LEU A 20 -5.29 -30.46 2.87
CA LEU A 20 -5.47 -29.77 1.58
C LEU A 20 -4.23 -30.00 0.70
N GLY A 21 -3.75 -31.25 0.72
CA GLY A 21 -3.07 -31.82 -0.42
C GLY A 21 -4.07 -31.97 -1.58
N MET A 22 -4.34 -30.88 -2.28
CA MET A 22 -4.51 -30.90 -3.72
C MET A 22 -3.27 -30.27 -4.33
N THR A 23 -2.17 -31.01 -4.32
CA THR A 23 -1.10 -30.83 -5.31
C THR A 23 -1.70 -31.05 -6.71
N ALA A 24 -2.19 -29.98 -7.35
CA ALA A 24 -2.50 -29.89 -8.78
C ALA A 24 -2.99 -28.45 -9.05
N CYS A 25 -2.21 -27.50 -9.57
CA CYS A 25 -1.16 -27.59 -10.59
C CYS A 25 -0.14 -26.45 -10.49
N SER A 26 1.13 -26.76 -10.79
CA SER A 26 2.31 -25.88 -10.91
C SER A 26 3.09 -25.63 -9.61
N GLY A 27 4.40 -25.86 -9.63
CA GLY A 27 5.30 -25.72 -8.49
C GLY A 27 5.59 -24.26 -8.13
N GLY A 28 4.57 -23.53 -7.68
CA GLY A 28 4.68 -22.17 -7.14
C GLY A 28 5.06 -22.15 -5.66
N GLN A 29 5.40 -20.96 -5.15
CA GLN A 29 5.73 -20.71 -3.75
C GLN A 29 4.61 -21.11 -2.79
N SER A 30 5.00 -21.50 -1.57
CA SER A 30 4.06 -21.60 -0.46
C SER A 30 3.48 -20.23 -0.11
N VAL A 31 2.28 -20.20 0.49
CA VAL A 31 1.65 -18.94 0.96
C VAL A 31 2.61 -18.20 1.91
N ALA A 32 3.25 -18.90 2.85
CA ALA A 32 4.19 -18.30 3.79
C ALA A 32 5.44 -17.68 3.11
N GLU A 33 6.01 -18.33 2.08
CA GLU A 33 7.14 -17.74 1.33
C GLU A 33 6.70 -16.52 0.53
N ALA A 34 5.58 -16.61 -0.16
CA ALA A 34 5.02 -15.50 -0.93
C ALA A 34 4.68 -14.30 -0.02
N CYS A 35 4.04 -14.56 1.11
CA CYS A 35 3.71 -13.55 2.10
C CYS A 35 4.95 -12.86 2.68
N LYS A 36 6.06 -13.57 2.85
CA LYS A 36 7.29 -12.94 3.29
C LYS A 36 7.82 -11.92 2.28
N ILE A 37 7.76 -12.24 0.98
CA ILE A 37 8.17 -11.31 -0.09
C ILE A 37 7.24 -10.09 -0.11
N ALA A 38 5.93 -10.32 -0.01
CA ALA A 38 4.93 -9.26 0.04
C ALA A 38 5.10 -8.35 1.28
N ASP A 39 5.37 -8.93 2.45
CA ASP A 39 5.61 -8.20 3.70
C ASP A 39 6.89 -7.36 3.63
N ASP A 40 7.98 -7.92 3.08
CA ASP A 40 9.24 -7.20 2.87
C ASP A 40 8.99 -5.98 1.95
N ALA A 41 8.23 -6.15 0.87
CA ALA A 41 7.86 -5.05 -0.03
C ALA A 41 6.96 -3.99 0.64
N MET A 42 5.97 -4.40 1.45
CA MET A 42 5.11 -3.46 2.18
C MET A 42 5.87 -2.69 3.28
N ASN A 43 6.88 -3.32 3.89
CA ASN A 43 7.77 -2.63 4.83
C ASN A 43 8.64 -1.59 4.12
N ASP A 44 9.17 -1.93 2.95
CA ASP A 44 9.93 -1.01 2.10
C ASP A 44 9.05 0.18 1.68
N VAL A 45 7.82 -0.07 1.21
CA VAL A 45 6.80 0.97 0.92
C VAL A 45 6.63 1.92 2.09
N THR A 46 6.48 1.39 3.30
CA THR A 46 6.26 2.21 4.51
C THR A 46 7.48 3.05 4.86
N SER A 47 8.68 2.47 4.74
CA SER A 47 9.94 3.15 5.05
C SER A 47 10.25 4.23 4.01
N GLU A 48 10.09 3.92 2.73
CA GLU A 48 10.34 4.83 1.63
C GLU A 48 9.28 5.93 1.55
N ALA A 49 8.00 5.63 1.75
CA ALA A 49 6.96 6.67 1.79
C ALA A 49 7.26 7.76 2.83
N GLN A 50 7.84 7.41 3.98
CA GLN A 50 8.27 8.39 4.97
C GLN A 50 9.49 9.20 4.52
N ALA A 51 10.45 8.58 3.84
CA ALA A 51 11.60 9.27 3.26
C ALA A 51 11.16 10.25 2.15
N ASN A 52 10.31 9.77 1.25
CA ASN A 52 9.82 10.50 0.09
C ASN A 52 8.93 11.67 0.51
N ALA A 53 8.10 11.51 1.55
CA ALA A 53 7.35 12.62 2.13
C ALA A 53 8.25 13.73 2.69
N ASN A 54 9.39 13.37 3.29
CA ASN A 54 10.36 14.35 3.79
C ASN A 54 11.15 15.03 2.65
N GLU A 55 11.49 14.31 1.58
CA GLU A 55 12.10 14.90 0.38
C GLU A 55 11.12 15.84 -0.34
N LEU A 56 9.87 15.43 -0.48
CA LEU A 56 8.78 16.25 -1.03
C LEU A 56 8.59 17.55 -0.25
N MET A 57 8.57 17.49 1.09
CA MET A 57 8.49 18.71 1.90
C MET A 57 9.70 19.62 1.70
N GLN A 58 10.89 19.06 1.50
CA GLN A 58 12.10 19.85 1.23
C GLN A 58 12.06 20.49 -0.16
N SER A 59 11.66 19.74 -1.19
CA SER A 59 11.54 20.26 -2.56
C SER A 59 10.48 21.35 -2.67
N MET A 60 9.38 21.26 -1.92
CA MET A 60 8.36 22.33 -1.82
C MET A 60 8.91 23.62 -1.21
N THR A 61 9.89 23.53 -0.30
CA THR A 61 10.52 24.70 0.33
C THR A 61 11.68 25.30 -0.46
N GLU A 62 12.26 24.55 -1.40
CA GLU A 62 13.34 24.99 -2.27
C GLU A 62 12.77 25.56 -3.59
N GLU A 63 12.60 26.89 -3.60
CA GLU A 63 12.43 27.76 -4.78
C GLU A 63 11.64 27.21 -5.97
N GLY A 64 10.30 27.27 -5.91
CA GLY A 64 9.43 27.33 -7.11
C GLY A 64 9.58 26.17 -8.11
N GLY A 65 10.20 25.07 -7.71
CA GLY A 65 10.42 23.90 -8.54
C GLY A 65 9.14 23.10 -8.68
N GLU A 66 8.84 22.70 -9.92
CA GLU A 66 7.85 21.66 -10.18
C GLU A 66 8.16 20.46 -9.30
N VAL A 67 7.23 20.14 -8.41
CA VAL A 67 7.37 18.98 -7.53
C VAL A 67 7.03 17.75 -8.36
N ASP A 68 8.06 16.97 -8.71
CA ASP A 68 7.87 15.70 -9.40
C ASP A 68 7.46 14.62 -8.38
N PHE A 69 6.15 14.61 -8.06
CA PHE A 69 5.59 13.61 -7.17
C PHE A 69 5.74 12.19 -7.73
N ALA A 70 5.69 12.01 -9.05
CA ALA A 70 5.85 10.69 -9.66
C ALA A 70 7.25 10.11 -9.37
N ALA A 71 8.30 10.91 -9.58
CA ALA A 71 9.67 10.52 -9.26
C ALA A 71 9.85 10.24 -7.76
N ALA A 72 9.16 10.99 -6.89
CA ALA A 72 9.22 10.77 -5.45
C ALA A 72 8.62 9.42 -5.03
N PHE A 73 7.67 8.84 -5.77
CA PHE A 73 7.06 7.54 -5.43
C PHE A 73 7.56 6.38 -6.30
N GLU A 74 8.36 6.63 -7.33
CA GLU A 74 8.93 5.63 -8.23
C GLU A 74 9.66 4.47 -7.50
N PRO A 75 10.49 4.71 -6.45
CA PRO A 75 11.14 3.62 -5.73
C PRO A 75 10.15 2.61 -5.13
N VAL A 76 9.03 3.12 -4.63
CA VAL A 76 7.99 2.32 -3.99
C VAL A 76 7.20 1.52 -5.02
N THR A 77 6.82 2.14 -6.14
CA THR A 77 6.12 1.42 -7.23
C THR A 77 7.03 0.34 -7.82
N ALA A 78 8.32 0.60 -8.00
CA ALA A 78 9.27 -0.39 -8.50
C ALA A 78 9.48 -1.56 -7.51
N GLY A 79 9.49 -1.27 -6.20
CA GLY A 79 9.53 -2.30 -5.15
C GLY A 79 8.30 -3.21 -5.19
N LEU A 80 7.11 -2.63 -5.36
CA LEU A 80 5.86 -3.38 -5.50
C LEU A 80 5.81 -4.22 -6.77
N GLU A 81 6.21 -3.66 -7.92
CA GLU A 81 6.27 -4.39 -9.20
C GLU A 81 7.22 -5.59 -9.10
N LYS A 82 8.41 -5.38 -8.52
CA LYS A 82 9.35 -6.47 -8.30
C LYS A 82 8.77 -7.56 -7.39
N ALA A 83 8.06 -7.18 -6.34
CA ALA A 83 7.40 -8.15 -5.47
C ALA A 83 6.30 -8.92 -6.21
N GLN A 84 5.53 -8.27 -7.09
CA GLN A 84 4.55 -8.94 -7.95
C GLN A 84 5.21 -9.93 -8.90
N GLU A 85 6.41 -9.64 -9.42
CA GLU A 85 7.17 -10.57 -10.26
C GLU A 85 7.72 -11.78 -9.48
N GLU A 86 8.11 -11.57 -8.22
CA GLU A 86 8.69 -12.61 -7.36
C GLU A 86 7.64 -13.50 -6.67
N VAL A 87 6.42 -12.99 -6.46
CA VAL A 87 5.31 -13.72 -5.84
C VAL A 87 4.58 -14.58 -6.88
N THR A 88 4.79 -15.89 -6.77
CA THR A 88 4.21 -16.90 -7.68
C THR A 88 2.97 -17.61 -7.11
N ASN A 89 2.64 -17.38 -5.84
CA ASN A 89 1.44 -17.91 -5.22
C ASN A 89 0.22 -17.10 -5.68
N GLU A 90 -0.79 -17.74 -6.28
CA GLU A 90 -1.94 -17.04 -6.87
C GLU A 90 -2.73 -16.18 -5.88
N GLU A 91 -2.95 -16.66 -4.65
CA GLU A 91 -3.73 -15.95 -3.64
C GLU A 91 -2.98 -14.71 -3.14
N VAL A 92 -1.68 -14.86 -2.83
CA VAL A 92 -0.85 -13.74 -2.38
C VAL A 92 -0.58 -12.75 -3.51
N SER A 93 -0.36 -13.24 -4.74
CA SER A 93 -0.17 -12.42 -5.92
C SER A 93 -1.40 -11.54 -6.19
N ALA A 94 -2.60 -12.10 -6.11
CA ALA A 94 -3.83 -11.33 -6.29
C ALA A 94 -4.04 -10.27 -5.20
N ALA A 95 -3.72 -10.59 -3.94
CA ALA A 95 -3.81 -9.63 -2.84
C ALA A 95 -2.77 -8.50 -3.00
N LEU A 96 -1.54 -8.84 -3.40
CA LEU A 96 -0.48 -7.88 -3.69
C LEU A 96 -0.80 -7.00 -4.89
N ASP A 97 -1.40 -7.56 -5.94
CA ASP A 97 -1.84 -6.82 -7.13
C ASP A 97 -2.92 -5.78 -6.80
N LYS A 98 -3.88 -6.15 -5.95
CA LYS A 98 -4.88 -5.21 -5.44
C LYS A 98 -4.23 -4.06 -4.65
N PHE A 99 -3.28 -4.36 -3.76
CA PHE A 99 -2.56 -3.33 -3.02
C PHE A 99 -1.73 -2.42 -3.95
N ALA A 100 -0.98 -3.01 -4.88
CA ALA A 100 -0.16 -2.27 -5.84
C ALA A 100 -1.01 -1.36 -6.74
N THR A 101 -2.18 -1.83 -7.18
CA THR A 101 -3.14 -1.04 -7.96
C THR A 101 -3.65 0.17 -7.18
N GLU A 102 -4.01 0.00 -5.90
CA GLU A 102 -4.47 1.11 -5.07
C GLU A 102 -3.34 2.13 -4.81
N TYR A 103 -2.11 1.64 -4.63
CA TYR A 103 -0.94 2.50 -4.47
C TYR A 103 -0.62 3.29 -5.76
N GLN A 104 -0.63 2.63 -6.93
CA GLN A 104 -0.45 3.30 -8.21
C GLN A 104 -1.53 4.36 -8.46
N GLY A 105 -2.80 4.04 -8.18
CA GLY A 105 -3.89 5.02 -8.27
C GLY A 105 -3.69 6.22 -7.34
N PHE A 106 -3.14 6.02 -6.14
CA PHE A 106 -2.75 7.11 -5.25
C PHE A 106 -1.63 7.98 -5.85
N VAL A 107 -0.60 7.38 -6.43
CA VAL A 107 0.50 8.12 -7.10
C VAL A 107 -0.01 8.89 -8.31
N GLU A 108 -0.87 8.29 -9.13
CA GLU A 108 -1.49 8.95 -10.30
C GLU A 108 -2.31 10.19 -9.89
N ILE A 109 -3.09 10.09 -8.82
CA ILE A 109 -3.90 11.20 -8.30
C ILE A 109 -3.01 12.38 -7.88
N ILE A 110 -1.91 12.11 -7.17
CA ILE A 110 -1.02 13.17 -6.69
C ILE A 110 -0.15 13.73 -7.81
N SER A 111 0.38 12.89 -8.69
CA SER A 111 1.22 13.32 -9.82
C SER A 111 0.43 14.11 -10.87
N GLY A 112 -0.88 13.89 -10.97
CA GLY A 112 -1.77 14.69 -11.81
C GLY A 112 -2.14 16.06 -11.22
N PHE A 113 -1.78 16.35 -9.96
CA PHE A 113 -2.16 17.58 -9.28
C PHE A 113 -1.09 18.67 -9.46
N GLU A 114 -1.42 19.69 -10.24
CA GLU A 114 -0.56 20.86 -10.43
C GLU A 114 -0.90 21.95 -9.41
N ILE A 115 0.12 22.43 -8.68
CA ILE A 115 -0.03 23.57 -7.77
C ILE A 115 0.22 24.85 -8.59
N PRO A 116 -0.79 25.73 -8.75
CA PRO A 116 -0.61 26.97 -9.48
C PRO A 116 0.37 27.89 -8.77
N ASP A 117 1.12 28.67 -9.56
CA ASP A 117 2.02 29.68 -9.00
C ASP A 117 1.22 30.84 -8.39
N MET A 118 1.15 30.85 -7.07
CA MET A 118 0.41 31.87 -6.30
C MET A 118 1.22 33.15 -6.05
N SER A 119 2.48 33.22 -6.49
CA SER A 119 3.42 34.28 -6.08
C SER A 119 3.10 35.67 -6.66
N ASN A 120 2.35 35.73 -7.78
CA ASN A 120 2.04 36.98 -8.48
C ASN A 120 0.54 37.14 -8.83
N ILE A 121 -0.34 36.50 -8.06
CA ILE A 121 -1.79 36.57 -8.31
C ILE A 121 -2.35 37.97 -8.11
N ASP A 122 -3.06 38.47 -9.13
CA ASP A 122 -3.87 39.68 -9.03
C ASP A 122 -5.31 39.32 -8.59
N TYR A 123 -5.59 39.48 -7.30
CA TYR A 123 -6.92 39.24 -6.71
C TYR A 123 -8.03 40.17 -7.21
N SER A 124 -7.68 41.20 -8.00
CA SER A 124 -8.67 42.06 -8.65
C SER A 124 -9.01 41.62 -10.08
N ASP A 125 -8.24 40.69 -10.66
CA ASP A 125 -8.54 40.09 -11.96
C ASP A 125 -9.59 38.96 -11.81
N PRO A 126 -10.76 39.07 -12.46
CA PRO A 126 -11.77 38.02 -12.46
C PRO A 126 -11.28 36.66 -12.95
N ASN A 127 -10.30 36.61 -13.86
CA ASN A 127 -9.75 35.34 -14.36
C ASN A 127 -8.87 34.66 -13.31
N ALA A 128 -8.03 35.42 -12.61
CA ALA A 128 -7.21 34.90 -11.53
C ALA A 128 -8.09 34.37 -10.38
N MET A 129 -9.18 35.07 -10.06
CA MET A 129 -10.16 34.58 -9.08
C MET A 129 -10.83 33.27 -9.51
N ALA A 130 -11.17 33.13 -10.80
CA ALA A 130 -11.75 31.88 -11.32
C ALA A 130 -10.77 30.70 -11.28
N GLU A 131 -9.48 30.93 -11.57
CA GLU A 131 -8.43 29.91 -11.44
C GLU A 131 -8.23 29.48 -9.99
N ILE A 132 -8.26 30.41 -9.04
CA ILE A 132 -8.17 30.11 -7.59
C ILE A 132 -9.38 29.27 -7.14
N GLU A 133 -10.59 29.60 -7.59
CA GLU A 133 -11.79 28.82 -7.28
C GLU A 133 -11.74 27.41 -7.87
N ALA A 134 -11.27 27.28 -9.12
CA ALA A 134 -11.08 25.98 -9.76
C ALA A 134 -10.04 25.13 -9.02
N PHE A 135 -8.89 25.72 -8.68
CA PHE A 135 -7.86 25.05 -7.89
C PHE A 135 -8.37 24.62 -6.51
N GLN A 136 -9.17 25.44 -5.83
CA GLN A 136 -9.78 25.06 -4.55
C GLN A 136 -10.75 23.88 -4.69
N ALA A 137 -11.54 23.85 -5.76
CA ALA A 137 -12.43 22.73 -6.04
C ALA A 137 -11.66 21.44 -6.35
N GLU A 138 -10.60 21.54 -7.16
CA GLU A 138 -9.71 20.44 -7.49
C GLU A 138 -8.95 19.92 -6.26
N ALA A 139 -8.45 20.82 -5.40
CA ALA A 139 -7.81 20.44 -4.13
C ALA A 139 -8.77 19.76 -3.16
N GLN A 140 -10.04 20.15 -3.12
CA GLN A 140 -11.07 19.46 -2.32
C GLN A 140 -11.37 18.06 -2.88
N GLN A 141 -11.43 17.94 -4.21
CA GLN A 141 -11.62 16.66 -4.87
C GLN A 141 -10.42 15.75 -4.65
N LEU A 142 -9.20 16.25 -4.84
CA LEU A 142 -7.95 15.57 -4.52
C LEU A 142 -7.95 15.03 -3.09
N SER A 143 -8.33 15.87 -2.12
CA SER A 143 -8.43 15.46 -0.72
C SER A 143 -9.42 14.32 -0.49
N THR A 144 -10.53 14.30 -1.25
CA THR A 144 -11.52 13.21 -1.20
C THR A 144 -10.96 11.94 -1.83
N ASP A 145 -10.43 12.04 -3.04
CA ASP A 145 -9.88 10.91 -3.80
C ASP A 145 -8.70 10.26 -3.04
N MET A 146 -7.82 11.07 -2.43
CA MET A 146 -6.75 10.59 -1.56
C MET A 146 -7.26 9.84 -0.33
N GLN A 147 -8.34 10.31 0.31
CA GLN A 147 -8.94 9.62 1.48
C GLN A 147 -9.58 8.29 1.08
N GLU A 148 -10.27 8.26 -0.05
CA GLU A 148 -10.86 7.03 -0.59
C GLU A 148 -9.77 6.00 -0.93
N ARG A 149 -8.70 6.42 -1.62
CA ARG A 149 -7.55 5.56 -1.92
C ARG A 149 -6.82 5.09 -0.66
N ALA A 150 -6.57 5.98 0.30
CA ALA A 150 -5.95 5.59 1.57
C ALA A 150 -6.78 4.54 2.32
N THR A 151 -8.11 4.66 2.26
CA THR A 151 -9.03 3.67 2.83
C THR A 151 -8.94 2.35 2.08
N SER A 152 -9.04 2.36 0.75
CA SER A 152 -8.95 1.14 -0.07
C SER A 152 -7.60 0.43 0.09
N MET A 153 -6.50 1.19 0.11
CA MET A 153 -5.15 0.68 0.35
C MET A 153 -5.02 0.07 1.76
N THR A 154 -5.63 0.68 2.78
CA THR A 154 -5.68 0.12 4.14
C THR A 154 -6.47 -1.18 4.18
N GLU A 155 -7.59 -1.28 3.46
CA GLU A 155 -8.39 -2.50 3.35
C GLU A 155 -7.63 -3.60 2.61
N ALA A 156 -6.98 -3.29 1.49
CA ALA A 156 -6.12 -4.21 0.75
C ALA A 156 -4.96 -4.73 1.61
N GLY A 157 -4.31 -3.85 2.38
CA GLY A 157 -3.24 -4.23 3.31
C GLY A 157 -3.73 -5.16 4.44
N LYS A 158 -4.95 -4.94 4.95
CA LYS A 158 -5.57 -5.85 5.93
C LYS A 158 -5.89 -7.21 5.34
N GLU A 159 -6.48 -7.25 4.14
CA GLU A 159 -6.77 -8.51 3.44
C GLU A 159 -5.48 -9.33 3.22
N MET A 160 -4.39 -8.66 2.81
CA MET A 160 -3.09 -9.31 2.70
C MET A 160 -2.60 -9.84 4.06
N GLN A 161 -2.68 -9.03 5.12
CA GLN A 161 -2.25 -9.44 6.45
C GLN A 161 -3.09 -10.61 6.99
N GLU A 162 -4.39 -10.65 6.71
CA GLU A 162 -5.25 -11.78 7.08
C GLU A 162 -4.86 -13.06 6.33
N LEU A 163 -4.62 -12.96 5.02
CA LEU A 163 -4.13 -14.07 4.19
C LEU A 163 -2.80 -14.61 4.73
N CYS A 164 -1.86 -13.73 5.05
CA CYS A 164 -0.53 -14.08 5.50
C CYS A 164 -0.48 -14.62 6.94
N ASN A 165 -1.44 -14.26 7.79
CA ASN A 165 -1.57 -14.86 9.12
C ASN A 165 -2.35 -16.19 9.12
N ALA A 166 -3.10 -16.49 8.06
CA ALA A 166 -3.87 -17.72 7.93
C ALA A 166 -3.08 -18.87 7.29
N GLY A 167 -2.04 -18.56 6.50
CA GLY A 167 -1.13 -19.52 5.84
C GLY A 167 -0.01 -20.05 6.74
#